data_AF-A0A3D2A2T9-F1
#
_entry.id   AF-A0A3D2A2T9-F1
#
_cell.length_a   1.000
_cell.length_b   1.000
_cell.length_c   1.000
_cell.angle_alpha   90.00
_cell.angle_beta   90.00
_cell.angle_gamma   90.00
#
_symmetry.space_group_name_H-M   'P 1'
#
loop_
_entity.id
_entity.type
_entity.pdbx_description
1 polymer ?
#
loop_
_entity_poly.entity_id
_entity_poly.type
_entity_poly.pdbx_seq_one_letter_code
_entity_poly.pdbx_strand_id
1 'polypeptide(L)'
;MKKLLFTAFVSLSTLFVPYSSCIAQSNKVNDLSSIDQMYSSKLVGTWNCDSVKMEVEDATVTMKGGTSYFTNKRSNTFGTMIIDYPKENITLEYDYFGTGTWDIDNKKLVEILEDIKLTNISHLYMDQLFNMTDMFPKNISASSSIISLSQSNITLKDDTEDVIFTCSKK
;
A
#
# COMPACT_ATOMS: atom_id res chain seq x y z
N MET A 1 -17.88 -9.37 -0.09
CA MET A 1 -17.03 -8.83 -1.19
C MET A 1 -16.72 -7.33 -1.09
N LYS A 2 -17.69 -6.39 -1.17
CA LYS A 2 -17.39 -4.93 -1.03
C LYS A 2 -16.72 -4.52 0.29
N LYS A 3 -16.90 -5.29 1.36
CA LYS A 3 -16.26 -5.09 2.68
C LYS A 3 -14.85 -5.71 2.79
N LEU A 4 -14.55 -6.78 2.04
CA LEU A 4 -13.28 -7.52 2.18
C LEU A 4 -12.08 -6.66 1.76
N LEU A 5 -12.19 -5.94 0.64
CA LEU A 5 -11.13 -5.03 0.17
C LEU A 5 -11.11 -3.70 0.93
N PHE A 6 -12.20 -3.35 1.61
CA PHE A 6 -12.35 -2.09 2.32
C PHE A 6 -11.78 -2.14 3.75
N THR A 7 -11.78 -3.32 4.37
CA THR A 7 -11.30 -3.47 5.75
C THR A 7 -9.77 -3.39 5.83
N ALA A 8 -9.08 -3.77 4.76
CA ALA A 8 -7.64 -3.61 4.60
C ALA A 8 -7.19 -2.16 4.30
N PHE A 9 -8.10 -1.17 4.20
CA PHE A 9 -7.73 0.11 3.59
C PHE A 9 -8.26 1.42 4.16
N VAL A 10 -9.37 1.51 4.92
CA VAL A 10 -9.71 2.81 5.55
C VAL A 10 -10.51 2.63 6.83
N SER A 11 -9.98 3.12 7.95
CA SER A 11 -10.82 3.82 8.91
C SER A 11 -10.06 4.97 9.58
N LEU A 12 -10.40 6.19 9.21
CA LEU A 12 -10.20 7.35 10.08
C LEU A 12 -11.41 8.26 10.01
N SER A 13 -11.90 8.65 11.19
CA SER A 13 -12.63 9.87 11.57
C SER A 13 -13.52 9.48 12.77
N THR A 14 -13.56 10.16 13.90
CA THR A 14 -13.31 11.56 14.30
C THR A 14 -12.83 11.54 15.76
N LEU A 15 -12.16 12.58 16.29
CA LEU A 15 -12.84 13.64 17.04
C LEU A 15 -11.98 14.91 17.10
N PHE A 16 -12.60 16.01 16.69
CA PHE A 16 -12.19 17.39 16.98
C PHE A 16 -12.36 17.66 18.47
N VAL A 17 -11.32 18.18 19.14
CA VAL A 17 -11.48 18.90 20.41
C VAL A 17 -10.67 20.19 20.33
N PRO A 18 -11.28 21.37 20.48
CA PRO A 18 -10.56 22.63 20.57
C PRO A 18 -10.20 22.87 22.05
N TYR A 19 -8.92 22.94 22.38
CA TYR A 19 -8.50 23.64 23.59
C TYR A 19 -7.31 24.57 23.33
N SER A 20 -7.49 25.74 23.91
CA SER A 20 -6.71 26.96 23.79
C SER A 20 -5.29 26.83 24.37
N SER A 21 -4.34 27.34 23.59
CA SER A 21 -3.11 28.05 23.97
C SER A 21 -2.30 27.58 25.19
N CYS A 22 -1.11 27.05 24.91
CA CYS A 22 0.11 27.40 25.63
C CYS A 22 1.28 27.42 24.64
N ILE A 23 1.85 28.61 24.42
CA ILE A 23 3.07 28.80 23.63
C ILE A 23 4.24 28.36 24.52
N ALA A 24 4.82 27.21 24.19
CA ALA A 24 6.18 26.86 24.57
C ALA A 24 6.97 26.65 23.28
N GLN A 25 7.77 27.65 22.91
CA GLN A 25 8.68 27.56 21.77
C GLN A 25 9.82 26.57 22.12
N SER A 26 9.61 25.32 21.74
CA SER A 26 10.65 24.32 21.60
C SER A 26 11.05 24.28 20.12
N ASN A 27 12.26 24.73 19.81
CA ASN A 27 12.86 24.62 18.48
C ASN A 27 13.09 23.13 18.15
N LYS A 28 12.06 22.43 17.66
CA LYS A 28 12.13 21.03 17.17
C LYS A 28 11.54 20.82 15.78
N VAL A 29 11.29 21.89 15.03
CA VAL A 29 10.63 21.79 13.70
C VAL A 29 11.60 21.44 12.57
N ASN A 30 12.92 21.60 12.75
CA ASN A 30 13.91 21.34 11.68
C ASN A 30 14.43 19.90 11.61
N ASP A 31 14.25 19.09 12.66
CA ASP A 31 14.81 17.74 12.75
C ASP A 31 13.95 16.74 11.95
N LEU A 32 12.63 16.82 12.11
CA LEU A 32 11.68 15.91 11.46
C LEU A 32 11.68 16.06 9.93
N SER A 33 11.66 17.29 9.43
CA SER A 33 11.71 17.56 7.99
C SER A 33 12.99 17.06 7.33
N SER A 34 14.13 17.11 8.05
CA SER A 34 15.41 16.63 7.55
C SER A 34 15.46 15.10 7.44
N ILE A 35 14.81 14.41 8.39
CA ILE A 35 14.66 12.97 8.40
C ILE A 35 13.75 12.53 7.25
N ASP A 36 12.58 13.14 7.10
CA ASP A 36 11.62 12.77 6.04
C ASP A 36 12.20 12.99 4.64
N GLN A 37 13.04 14.03 4.47
CA GLN A 37 13.80 14.24 3.24
C GLN A 37 14.86 13.14 3.00
N MET A 38 15.60 12.73 4.04
CA MET A 38 16.54 11.61 3.95
C MET A 38 15.82 10.31 3.57
N TYR A 39 14.69 9.98 4.21
CA TYR A 39 13.90 8.79 3.88
C TYR A 39 13.36 8.86 2.45
N SER A 40 12.79 10.01 2.05
CA SER A 40 12.30 10.24 0.69
C SER A 40 13.38 9.97 -0.36
N SER A 41 14.60 10.48 -0.16
CA SER A 41 15.71 10.27 -1.11
C SER A 41 16.16 8.81 -1.21
N LYS A 42 16.12 8.04 -0.12
CA LYS A 42 16.47 6.61 -0.12
C LYS A 42 15.37 5.76 -0.76
N LEU A 43 14.11 6.14 -0.56
CA LEU A 43 12.94 5.43 -1.08
C LEU A 43 12.84 5.48 -2.60
N VAL A 44 13.23 6.59 -3.24
CA VAL A 44 13.15 6.73 -4.71
C VAL A 44 13.87 5.58 -5.42
N GLY A 45 13.17 4.94 -6.35
CA GLY A 45 13.64 3.77 -7.11
C GLY A 45 12.58 2.68 -7.19
N THR A 46 12.95 1.55 -7.81
CA THR A 46 12.06 0.39 -7.97
C THR A 46 12.40 -0.67 -6.95
N TRP A 47 11.37 -1.15 -6.26
CA TRP A 47 11.45 -2.16 -5.22
C TRP A 47 10.67 -3.39 -5.63
N ASN A 48 11.27 -4.56 -5.45
CA ASN A 48 10.60 -5.86 -5.57
C ASN A 48 10.34 -6.38 -4.17
N CYS A 49 9.08 -6.64 -3.85
CA CYS A 49 8.65 -7.11 -2.55
C CYS A 49 8.51 -8.63 -2.54
N ASP A 50 8.84 -9.23 -1.40
CA ASP A 50 8.60 -10.63 -1.13
C ASP A 50 7.12 -10.94 -1.22
N SER A 51 6.79 -12.19 -1.56
CA SER A 51 5.40 -12.60 -1.66
C SER A 51 4.76 -12.61 -0.28
N VAL A 52 3.63 -11.92 -0.14
CA VAL A 52 2.86 -11.86 1.09
C VAL A 52 1.59 -12.67 0.93
N LYS A 53 1.28 -13.47 1.93
CA LYS A 53 0.09 -14.30 2.00
C LYS A 53 -0.79 -13.82 3.14
N MET A 54 -2.05 -13.56 2.88
CA MET A 54 -3.05 -13.10 3.84
C MET A 54 -4.31 -13.97 3.75
N GLU A 55 -4.93 -14.24 4.89
CA GLU A 55 -6.19 -14.98 4.96
C GLU A 55 -7.33 -13.96 5.09
N VAL A 56 -8.26 -13.96 4.14
CA VAL A 56 -9.38 -13.02 4.09
C VAL A 56 -10.70 -13.79 3.96
N GLU A 57 -11.44 -13.86 5.07
CA GLU A 57 -12.67 -14.65 5.20
C GLU A 57 -12.45 -16.13 4.81
N ASP A 58 -13.01 -16.57 3.69
CA ASP A 58 -12.96 -17.93 3.16
C ASP A 58 -11.91 -18.09 2.04
N ALA A 59 -11.12 -17.06 1.76
CA ALA A 59 -10.12 -17.05 0.71
C ALA A 59 -8.72 -16.76 1.25
N THR A 60 -7.74 -17.33 0.58
CA THR A 60 -6.34 -17.01 0.78
C THR A 60 -5.89 -16.08 -0.35
N VAL A 61 -5.33 -14.92 -0.03
CA VAL A 61 -4.80 -13.97 -1.02
C VAL A 61 -3.28 -13.97 -0.95
N THR A 62 -2.62 -14.25 -2.07
CA THR A 62 -1.17 -14.11 -2.23
C THR A 62 -0.88 -12.96 -3.17
N MET A 63 -0.10 -11.99 -2.70
CA MET A 63 0.35 -10.85 -3.49
C MET A 63 1.85 -10.95 -3.72
N LYS A 64 2.27 -10.77 -4.97
CA LYS A 64 3.68 -10.71 -5.36
C LYS A 64 3.87 -9.54 -6.31
N GLY A 65 4.82 -8.67 -6.05
CA GLY A 65 4.96 -7.47 -6.87
C GLY A 65 6.02 -6.51 -6.38
N GLY A 66 5.90 -5.28 -6.83
CA GLY A 66 6.82 -4.22 -6.51
C GLY A 66 6.21 -2.84 -6.73
N THR A 67 6.95 -1.83 -6.27
CA THR A 67 6.57 -0.42 -6.41
C THR A 67 7.77 0.40 -6.87
N SER A 68 7.54 1.28 -7.84
CA SER A 68 8.47 2.32 -8.26
C SER A 68 8.06 3.64 -7.63
N TYR A 69 8.94 4.25 -6.83
CA TYR A 69 8.76 5.58 -6.25
C TYR A 69 9.58 6.61 -7.02
N PHE A 70 8.94 7.67 -7.48
CA PHE A 70 9.55 8.73 -8.28
C PHE A 70 9.78 10.00 -7.47
N THR A 71 10.79 10.80 -7.84
CA THR A 71 11.16 12.06 -7.15
C THR A 71 10.04 13.10 -7.11
N ASN A 72 9.09 13.03 -8.05
CA ASN A 72 7.91 13.89 -8.12
C ASN A 72 6.75 13.39 -7.26
N LYS A 73 7.01 12.52 -6.27
CA LYS A 73 6.00 11.96 -5.34
C LYS A 73 4.94 11.09 -6.01
N ARG A 74 5.18 10.64 -7.24
CA ARG A 74 4.38 9.61 -7.93
C ARG A 74 4.87 8.22 -7.57
N SER A 75 3.98 7.24 -7.58
CA SER A 75 4.30 5.82 -7.50
C SER A 75 3.59 5.01 -8.58
N ASN A 76 4.23 3.92 -9.01
CA ASN A 76 3.62 2.88 -9.82
C ASN A 76 3.81 1.54 -9.11
N THR A 77 2.71 0.84 -8.84
CA THR A 77 2.71 -0.48 -8.19
C THR A 77 2.34 -1.53 -9.23
N PHE A 78 2.98 -2.68 -9.20
CA PHE A 78 2.75 -3.73 -10.20
C PHE A 78 2.98 -5.12 -9.60
N GLY A 79 2.28 -6.11 -10.12
CA GLY A 79 2.49 -7.48 -9.70
C GLY A 79 1.34 -8.40 -10.07
N THR A 80 1.30 -9.52 -9.37
CA THR A 80 0.28 -10.56 -9.53
C THR A 80 -0.39 -10.82 -8.17
N MET A 81 -1.70 -10.98 -8.21
CA MET A 81 -2.56 -11.34 -7.09
C MET A 81 -3.19 -12.69 -7.39
N ILE A 82 -3.02 -13.64 -6.48
CA ILE A 82 -3.62 -14.96 -6.53
C ILE A 82 -4.63 -15.05 -5.40
N ILE A 83 -5.86 -15.46 -5.71
CA ILE A 83 -6.94 -15.64 -4.74
C ILE A 83 -7.37 -17.10 -4.80
N ASP A 84 -7.11 -17.84 -3.74
CA ASP A 84 -7.47 -19.25 -3.60
C ASP A 84 -8.73 -19.38 -2.72
N TYR A 85 -9.77 -20.01 -3.28
CA TYR A 85 -11.01 -20.37 -2.60
C TYR A 85 -11.02 -21.89 -2.34
N PRO A 86 -10.48 -22.35 -1.20
CA PRO A 86 -10.26 -23.78 -0.95
C PRO A 86 -11.55 -24.59 -0.85
N LYS A 87 -12.66 -24.01 -0.39
CA LYS A 87 -13.96 -24.70 -0.27
C LYS A 87 -14.58 -24.97 -1.64
N GLU A 88 -14.40 -24.05 -2.58
CA GLU A 88 -14.94 -24.08 -3.93
C GLU A 88 -13.97 -24.74 -4.93
N ASN A 89 -12.72 -24.98 -4.52
CA ASN A 89 -11.63 -25.48 -5.37
C ASN A 89 -11.40 -24.59 -6.60
N ILE A 90 -11.41 -23.27 -6.38
CA ILE A 90 -11.21 -22.24 -7.41
C ILE A 90 -9.97 -21.41 -7.07
N THR A 91 -9.11 -21.19 -8.05
CA THR A 91 -7.98 -20.25 -7.97
C THR A 91 -8.14 -19.18 -9.04
N LEU A 92 -8.14 -17.92 -8.63
CA LEU A 92 -8.18 -16.77 -9.52
C LEU A 92 -6.83 -16.06 -9.52
N GLU A 93 -6.33 -15.73 -10.70
CA GLU A 93 -5.05 -15.04 -10.86
C GLU A 93 -5.26 -13.75 -11.65
N TYR A 94 -4.73 -12.65 -11.12
CA TYR A 94 -4.84 -11.33 -11.72
C TYR A 94 -3.48 -10.65 -11.75
N ASP A 95 -3.13 -10.04 -12.88
CA ASP A 95 -2.11 -9.01 -12.91
C ASP A 95 -2.71 -7.68 -12.49
N TYR A 96 -1.99 -6.94 -11.67
CA TYR A 96 -2.37 -5.59 -11.25
C TYR A 96 -1.31 -4.57 -11.63
N PHE A 97 -1.80 -3.40 -12.03
CA PHE A 97 -0.98 -2.20 -12.22
C PHE A 97 -1.71 -1.01 -11.61
N GLY A 98 -1.08 -0.39 -10.62
CA GLY A 98 -1.59 0.75 -9.89
C GLY A 98 -0.76 2.00 -10.14
N THR A 99 -1.42 3.16 -10.12
CA THR A 99 -0.74 4.46 -10.08
C THR A 99 -1.21 5.25 -8.87
N GLY A 100 -0.30 6.02 -8.29
CA GLY A 100 -0.60 6.75 -7.08
C GLY A 100 0.40 7.84 -6.74
N THR A 101 0.29 8.30 -5.51
CA THR A 101 1.24 9.21 -4.88
C THR A 101 1.76 8.63 -3.58
N TRP A 102 2.92 9.10 -3.16
CA TRP A 102 3.52 8.72 -1.88
C TRP A 102 4.08 9.94 -1.17
N ASP A 103 4.13 9.87 0.16
CA ASP A 103 4.88 10.79 0.98
C ASP A 103 5.51 10.11 2.19
N ILE A 104 6.51 10.75 2.78
CA ILE A 104 7.03 10.36 4.09
C ILE A 104 6.54 11.39 5.11
N ASP A 105 5.79 10.92 6.09
CA ASP A 105 5.36 11.74 7.23
C ASP A 105 5.77 11.02 8.51
N ASN A 106 6.68 11.64 9.28
CA ASN A 106 7.05 11.17 10.61
C ASN A 106 7.47 9.69 10.65
N LYS A 107 8.39 9.31 9.73
CA LYS A 107 8.88 7.92 9.53
C LYS A 107 7.81 6.91 9.06
N LYS A 108 6.68 7.37 8.57
CA LYS A 108 5.68 6.55 7.89
C LYS A 108 5.73 6.79 6.40
N LEU A 109 5.53 5.73 5.63
CA LEU A 109 5.22 5.83 4.22
C LEU A 109 3.70 5.93 4.10
N VAL A 110 3.22 7.04 3.56
CA VAL A 110 1.81 7.26 3.26
C VAL A 110 1.63 7.16 1.75
N GLU A 111 0.80 6.24 1.30
CA GLU A 111 0.50 6.04 -0.11
C GLU A 111 -0.96 6.35 -0.39
N ILE A 112 -1.22 6.87 -1.59
CA ILE A 112 -2.57 7.06 -2.12
C ILE A 112 -2.61 6.40 -3.48
N LEU A 113 -3.36 5.30 -3.58
CA LEU A 113 -3.66 4.62 -4.83
C LEU A 113 -4.79 5.36 -5.53
N GLU A 114 -4.48 6.04 -6.62
CA GLU A 114 -5.45 6.83 -7.38
C GLU A 114 -6.25 5.96 -8.36
N ASP A 115 -5.54 5.05 -9.02
CA ASP A 115 -6.10 4.16 -10.02
C ASP A 115 -5.43 2.79 -9.99
N ILE A 116 -6.18 1.75 -10.30
CA ILE A 116 -5.70 0.38 -10.40
C ILE A 116 -6.36 -0.29 -11.60
N LYS A 117 -5.55 -0.99 -12.39
CA LYS A 117 -6.01 -1.86 -13.46
C LYS A 117 -5.76 -3.29 -13.05
N LEU A 118 -6.80 -4.11 -13.13
CA LEU A 118 -6.72 -5.56 -12.96
C LEU A 118 -6.93 -6.25 -14.30
N THR A 119 -6.12 -7.27 -14.58
CA THR A 119 -6.24 -8.10 -15.78
C THR A 119 -6.30 -9.56 -15.33
N ASN A 120 -7.40 -10.26 -15.61
CA ASN A 120 -7.52 -11.67 -15.21
C ASN A 120 -6.64 -12.55 -16.10
N ILE A 121 -5.80 -13.37 -15.47
CA ILE A 121 -4.90 -14.30 -16.16
C ILE A 121 -5.56 -15.67 -16.29
N SER A 122 -6.26 -16.13 -15.25
CA SER A 122 -6.77 -17.51 -15.18
C SER A 122 -7.99 -17.76 -16.07
N HIS A 123 -8.88 -16.77 -16.19
CA HIS A 123 -10.17 -16.89 -16.88
C HIS A 123 -10.49 -15.63 -17.70
N LEU A 124 -9.73 -15.37 -18.77
CA LEU A 124 -9.87 -14.20 -19.66
C LEU A 124 -11.30 -13.90 -20.15
N TYR A 125 -12.16 -14.93 -20.28
CA TYR A 125 -13.57 -14.76 -20.68
C TYR A 125 -14.42 -14.08 -19.58
N MET A 126 -14.03 -14.18 -18.31
CA MET A 126 -14.77 -13.62 -17.17
C MET A 126 -14.60 -12.10 -17.02
N ASP A 127 -13.54 -11.50 -17.59
CA ASP A 127 -13.32 -10.04 -17.55
C ASP A 127 -14.43 -9.25 -18.25
N GLN A 128 -15.13 -9.88 -19.20
CA GLN A 128 -16.29 -9.28 -19.89
C GLN A 128 -17.57 -9.31 -19.04
N LEU A 129 -17.63 -10.18 -18.03
CA LEU A 129 -18.81 -10.40 -17.18
C LEU A 129 -18.66 -9.70 -15.82
N PHE A 130 -17.44 -9.64 -15.29
CA PHE A 130 -17.13 -9.02 -14.00
C PHE A 130 -15.94 -8.08 -14.14
N ASN A 131 -16.21 -6.79 -14.31
CA ASN A 131 -15.16 -5.78 -14.27
C ASN A 131 -14.70 -5.57 -12.82
N MET A 132 -13.73 -6.38 -12.39
CA MET A 132 -13.16 -6.30 -11.04
C MET A 132 -12.58 -4.93 -10.73
N THR A 133 -12.11 -4.19 -11.75
CA THR A 133 -11.57 -2.83 -11.59
C THR A 133 -12.61 -1.87 -10.99
N ASP A 134 -13.87 -1.97 -11.41
CA ASP A 134 -14.95 -1.11 -10.92
C ASP A 134 -15.33 -1.39 -9.45
N MET A 135 -14.84 -2.50 -8.90
CA MET A 135 -15.06 -2.87 -7.51
C MET A 135 -14.04 -2.26 -6.55
N PHE A 136 -12.93 -1.69 -7.07
CA PHE A 136 -11.93 -1.02 -6.25
C PHE A 136 -12.28 0.47 -6.10
N PRO A 137 -12.39 0.98 -4.86
CA PRO A 137 -12.58 2.40 -4.65
C PRO A 137 -11.37 3.18 -5.19
N LYS A 138 -11.62 4.40 -5.70
CA LYS A 138 -10.55 5.30 -6.13
C LYS A 138 -9.99 6.06 -4.93
N ASN A 139 -8.73 6.48 -5.02
CA ASN A 139 -8.03 7.28 -4.01
C ASN A 139 -7.98 6.60 -2.64
N ILE A 140 -7.54 5.34 -2.63
CA ILE A 140 -7.39 4.59 -1.39
C ILE A 140 -6.08 4.98 -0.73
N SER A 141 -6.12 5.40 0.54
CA SER A 141 -4.92 5.75 1.29
C SER A 141 -4.50 4.62 2.21
N ALA A 142 -3.21 4.25 2.16
CA ALA A 142 -2.59 3.33 3.10
C ALA A 142 -1.43 4.02 3.83
N SER A 143 -1.20 3.62 5.07
CA SER A 143 -0.07 4.08 5.88
C SER A 143 0.70 2.88 6.40
N SER A 144 2.01 2.91 6.23
CA SER A 144 2.92 1.90 6.73
C SER A 144 4.05 2.51 7.53
N SER A 145 4.31 1.94 8.70
CA SER A 145 5.45 2.30 9.52
C SER A 145 6.75 1.76 8.89
N ILE A 146 7.75 2.63 8.72
CA ILE A 146 9.05 2.21 8.19
C ILE A 146 9.89 1.61 9.32
N ILE A 147 9.99 0.28 9.35
CA ILE A 147 10.84 -0.42 10.32
C ILE A 147 12.31 -0.21 9.96
N SER A 148 12.66 -0.37 8.69
CA SER A 148 14.02 -0.15 8.19
C SER A 148 14.01 0.36 6.75
N LEU A 149 14.91 1.29 6.44
CA LEU A 149 15.16 1.77 5.07
C LEU A 149 16.65 1.99 4.85
N SER A 150 17.19 1.26 3.87
CA SER A 150 18.57 1.33 3.41
C SER A 150 18.62 1.65 1.92
N GLN A 151 19.82 1.64 1.32
CA GLN A 151 19.97 1.87 -0.11
C GLN A 151 19.43 0.71 -0.96
N SER A 152 19.32 -0.50 -0.40
CA SER A 152 18.96 -1.72 -1.13
C SER A 152 17.81 -2.52 -0.54
N ASN A 153 17.40 -2.26 0.70
CA ASN A 153 16.31 -2.97 1.37
C ASN A 153 15.39 -2.00 2.12
N ILE A 154 14.10 -2.32 2.12
CA ILE A 154 13.07 -1.66 2.91
C ILE A 154 12.23 -2.72 3.62
N THR A 155 11.90 -2.44 4.88
CA THR A 155 10.94 -3.22 5.65
C THR A 155 9.86 -2.27 6.17
N LEU A 156 8.62 -2.57 5.79
CA LEU A 156 7.43 -1.82 6.15
C LEU A 156 6.53 -2.68 7.02
N LYS A 157 5.83 -2.05 7.96
CA LYS A 157 4.74 -2.68 8.70
C LYS A 157 3.46 -1.93 8.38
N ASP A 158 2.47 -2.64 7.88
CA ASP A 158 1.14 -2.08 7.69
C ASP A 158 0.55 -1.64 9.03
N ASP A 159 -0.02 -0.44 9.07
CA ASP A 159 -0.59 0.11 10.30
C ASP A 159 -1.97 -0.50 10.65
N THR A 160 -2.61 -1.23 9.73
CA THR A 160 -3.97 -1.77 9.88
C THR A 160 -4.02 -3.28 10.10
N GLU A 161 -3.26 -4.05 9.34
CA GLU A 161 -3.33 -5.52 9.29
C GLU A 161 -2.11 -6.20 9.95
N ASP A 162 -1.21 -5.42 10.58
CA ASP A 162 0.03 -5.90 11.22
C ASP A 162 0.95 -6.72 10.27
N VAL A 163 0.74 -6.62 8.96
CA VAL A 163 1.50 -7.30 7.91
C VAL A 163 2.87 -6.66 7.70
N ILE A 164 3.92 -7.47 7.57
CA ILE A 164 5.28 -6.99 7.28
C ILE A 164 5.61 -7.22 5.81
N PHE A 165 5.97 -6.14 5.12
CA PHE A 165 6.47 -6.18 3.75
C PHE A 165 7.99 -6.00 3.77
N THR A 166 8.70 -6.91 3.12
CA THR A 166 10.15 -6.78 2.89
C THR A 166 10.37 -6.65 1.38
N CYS A 167 11.09 -5.61 0.98
CA CYS A 167 11.37 -5.37 -0.43
C CYS A 167 12.85 -5.06 -0.65
N SER A 168 13.37 -5.51 -1.79
CA SER A 168 14.72 -5.27 -2.26
C SER A 168 14.70 -4.34 -3.46
N LYS A 169 15.65 -3.41 -3.51
CA LYS A 169 15.79 -2.47 -4.62
C LYS A 169 16.35 -3.20 -5.84
N LYS A 170 15.75 -2.95 -7.00
CA LYS A 170 16.19 -3.50 -8.29
C LYS A 170 17.42 -2.79 -8.83
#